data_AF-A0A941G4Q7-F1
#
_entry.id   AF-A0A941G4Q7-F1
#
_cell.length_a   1.000
_cell.length_b   1.000
_cell.length_c   1.000
_cell.angle_alpha   90.00
_cell.angle_beta   90.00
_cell.angle_gamma   90.00
#
_symmetry.space_group_name_H-M   'P 1'
#
loop_
_entity.id
_entity.type
_entity.pdbx_description
1 polymer ?
#
loop_
_entity_poly.entity_id
_entity_poly.type
_entity_poly.pdbx_seq_one_letter_code
_entity_poly.pdbx_strand_id
1 'polypeptide(L)'
;MTTSPQISITFDGLDAGQQQAVTRFMQAAAQAFEDKNPHALAAMQHVGASESGQRNNFNYNQGLMEGGDRIVSWSASPYKEPRWSIMKLYQHHPEPTAWVLVMLDDGRRQTEYCFALAPTEDGSLKSCYYIDRVKKKPGRKKGL
;
A
#
# COMPACT_ATOMS: atom_id res chain seq x y z
N MET A 1 -5.07 -3.66 32.46
CA MET A 1 -4.43 -2.74 31.49
C MET A 1 -3.67 -3.60 30.50
N THR A 2 -4.26 -3.90 29.34
CA THR A 2 -3.55 -4.56 28.24
C THR A 2 -2.75 -3.50 27.52
N THR A 3 -1.43 -3.47 27.72
CA THR A 3 -0.51 -2.73 26.87
C THR A 3 -0.69 -3.21 25.43
N SER A 4 -1.13 -2.32 24.54
CA SER A 4 -1.11 -2.61 23.10
C SER A 4 0.31 -3.04 22.72
N PRO A 5 0.48 -4.13 21.96
CA PRO A 5 1.80 -4.58 21.55
C PRO A 5 2.52 -3.43 20.83
N GLN A 6 3.79 -3.22 21.19
CA GLN A 6 4.60 -2.17 20.59
C GLN A 6 4.94 -2.58 19.16
N ILE A 7 4.44 -1.82 18.17
CA ILE A 7 4.73 -2.05 16.76
C ILE A 7 6.22 -1.77 16.52
N SER A 8 6.94 -2.72 15.92
CA SER A 8 8.34 -2.54 15.54
C SER A 8 8.44 -1.74 14.24
N ILE A 9 9.28 -0.69 14.23
CA ILE A 9 9.38 0.29 13.14
C ILE A 9 10.83 0.40 12.69
N THR A 10 11.08 0.38 11.38
CA THR A 10 12.42 0.58 10.81
C THR A 10 12.36 1.47 9.57
N PHE A 11 13.32 2.38 9.45
CA PHE A 11 13.50 3.22 8.26
C PHE A 11 14.89 3.00 7.66
N ASP A 12 14.95 2.93 6.33
CA ASP A 12 16.21 2.84 5.59
C ASP A 12 16.20 3.85 4.44
N GLY A 13 17.10 4.83 4.47
CA GLY A 13 17.30 5.77 3.36
C GLY A 13 16.21 6.83 3.14
N LEU A 14 15.22 6.96 4.03
CA LEU A 14 14.21 8.03 3.99
C LEU A 14 14.64 9.25 4.82
N ASP A 15 14.36 10.45 4.32
CA ASP A 15 14.57 11.69 5.08
C ASP A 15 13.53 11.86 6.22
N ALA A 16 13.76 12.80 7.15
CA ALA A 16 12.89 13.00 8.30
C ALA A 16 11.44 13.37 7.94
N GLY A 17 11.23 14.11 6.84
CA GLY A 17 9.90 14.48 6.36
C GLY A 17 9.16 13.26 5.81
N GLN A 18 9.84 12.43 5.03
CA GLN A 18 9.32 11.17 4.51
C GLN A 18 9.00 10.19 5.64
N GLN A 19 9.90 10.05 6.63
CA GLN A 19 9.66 9.20 7.81
C GLN A 19 8.40 9.63 8.57
N GLN A 20 8.20 10.94 8.75
CA GLN A 20 7.00 11.47 9.40
C GLN A 20 5.73 11.17 8.60
N ALA A 21 5.76 11.37 7.29
CA ALA A 21 4.62 11.12 6.41
C ALA A 21 4.24 9.63 6.36
N VAL A 22 5.24 8.73 6.24
CA VAL A 22 5.04 7.28 6.30
C VAL A 22 4.48 6.86 7.66
N THR A 23 5.00 7.41 8.75
CA THR A 23 4.50 7.11 10.11
C THR A 23 3.01 7.44 10.23
N ARG A 24 2.58 8.61 9.74
CA ARG A 24 1.15 9.02 9.77
C ARG A 24 0.29 8.07 8.94
N PHE A 25 0.74 7.70 7.74
CA PHE A 25 0.06 6.72 6.91
C PHE A 25 -0.08 5.38 7.65
N MET A 26 1.02 4.87 8.22
CA MET A 26 1.02 3.57 8.90
C MET A 26 0.22 3.56 10.20
N GLN A 27 0.14 4.68 10.91
CA GLN A 27 -0.77 4.84 12.06
C GLN A 27 -2.24 4.71 11.63
N ALA A 28 -2.63 5.39 10.54
CA ALA A 28 -3.99 5.27 10.00
C ALA A 28 -4.29 3.84 9.49
N ALA A 29 -3.31 3.19 8.84
CA ALA A 29 -3.45 1.81 8.39
C ALA A 29 -3.62 0.85 9.56
N ALA A 30 -2.76 0.96 10.60
CA ALA A 30 -2.85 0.13 11.79
C ALA A 30 -4.20 0.30 12.50
N GLN A 31 -4.69 1.54 12.62
CA GLN A 31 -6.02 1.81 13.17
C GLN A 31 -7.13 1.17 12.34
N ALA A 32 -7.05 1.23 11.00
CA ALA A 32 -8.02 0.56 10.13
C ALA A 32 -8.03 -0.97 10.30
N PHE A 33 -6.88 -1.60 10.53
CA PHE A 33 -6.81 -3.03 10.86
C PHE A 33 -7.38 -3.34 12.25
N GLU A 34 -7.05 -2.54 13.27
CA GLU A 34 -7.60 -2.74 14.63
C GLU A 34 -9.12 -2.57 14.67
N ASP A 35 -9.66 -1.58 13.96
CA ASP A 35 -11.10 -1.32 13.86
C ASP A 35 -11.82 -2.25 12.88
N LYS A 36 -11.07 -3.12 12.17
CA LYS A 36 -11.57 -3.97 11.08
C LYS A 36 -12.35 -3.19 10.02
N ASN A 37 -11.82 -2.02 9.64
CA ASN A 37 -12.48 -1.07 8.75
C ASN A 37 -11.79 -1.03 7.37
N PRO A 38 -12.18 -1.92 6.43
CA PRO A 38 -11.58 -1.94 5.10
C PRO A 38 -11.90 -0.67 4.28
N HIS A 39 -12.99 0.04 4.61
CA HIS A 39 -13.33 1.31 3.95
C HIS A 39 -12.34 2.43 4.34
N ALA A 40 -11.90 2.47 5.60
CA ALA A 40 -10.88 3.42 6.04
C ALA A 40 -9.56 3.18 5.27
N LEU A 41 -9.15 1.93 5.11
CA LEU A 41 -7.95 1.60 4.35
C LEU A 41 -8.10 1.91 2.85
N ALA A 42 -9.28 1.66 2.26
CA ALA A 42 -9.55 1.99 0.87
C ALA A 42 -9.51 3.51 0.60
N ALA A 43 -9.96 4.34 1.55
CA ALA A 43 -9.92 5.80 1.43
C ALA A 43 -8.47 6.37 1.39
N MET A 44 -7.51 5.60 1.89
CA MET A 44 -6.08 5.94 1.88
C MET A 44 -5.40 5.64 0.54
N GLN A 45 -6.11 5.09 -0.44
CA GLN A 45 -5.60 4.87 -1.79
C GLN A 45 -5.76 6.12 -2.67
N HIS A 46 -4.83 6.31 -3.61
CA HIS A 46 -4.98 7.29 -4.69
C HIS A 46 -6.21 6.98 -5.55
N VAL A 47 -6.90 8.03 -5.99
CA VAL A 47 -8.05 7.90 -6.90
C VAL A 47 -7.53 7.53 -8.30
N GLY A 48 -8.26 6.65 -8.99
CA GLY A 48 -8.00 6.32 -10.40
C GLY A 48 -7.80 4.83 -10.70
N ALA A 49 -7.79 3.98 -9.66
CA ALA A 49 -7.89 2.54 -9.84
C ALA A 49 -9.19 2.17 -10.61
N SER A 50 -9.14 1.14 -11.46
CA SER A 50 -10.35 0.61 -12.09
C SER A 50 -11.32 0.09 -11.04
N GLU A 51 -12.63 0.07 -11.34
CA GLU A 51 -13.64 -0.46 -10.43
C GLU A 51 -13.33 -1.90 -9.98
N SER A 52 -12.86 -2.73 -10.91
CA SER A 52 -12.38 -4.09 -10.61
C SER A 52 -11.18 -4.11 -9.67
N GLY A 53 -10.22 -3.19 -9.84
CA GLY A 53 -9.04 -3.07 -8.99
C GLY A 53 -9.41 -2.61 -7.58
N GLN A 54 -10.31 -1.63 -7.47
CA GLN A 54 -10.84 -1.14 -6.19
C GLN A 54 -11.55 -2.27 -5.44
N ARG A 55 -12.47 -2.98 -6.11
CA ARG A 55 -13.21 -4.10 -5.51
C ARG A 55 -12.29 -5.24 -5.08
N ASN A 56 -11.32 -5.63 -5.91
CA ASN A 56 -10.39 -6.71 -5.58
C ASN A 56 -9.51 -6.34 -4.37
N ASN A 57 -9.01 -5.11 -4.32
CA ASN A 57 -8.21 -4.64 -3.19
C ASN A 57 -9.05 -4.56 -1.91
N PHE A 58 -10.28 -4.03 -1.99
CA PHE A 58 -11.20 -3.99 -0.87
C PHE A 58 -11.50 -5.38 -0.32
N ASN A 59 -11.92 -6.32 -1.17
CA ASN A 59 -12.24 -7.69 -0.75
C ASN A 59 -11.04 -8.41 -0.12
N TYR A 60 -9.84 -8.19 -0.67
CA TYR A 60 -8.62 -8.75 -0.11
C TYR A 60 -8.35 -8.21 1.30
N ASN A 61 -8.41 -6.88 1.47
CA ASN A 61 -8.19 -6.24 2.77
C ASN A 61 -9.27 -6.61 3.79
N GLN A 62 -10.53 -6.69 3.35
CA GLN A 62 -11.63 -7.18 4.18
C GLN A 62 -11.34 -8.59 4.70
N GLY A 63 -10.90 -9.51 3.84
CA GLY A 63 -10.56 -10.87 4.25
C GLY A 63 -9.44 -10.94 5.28
N LEU A 64 -8.40 -10.12 5.14
CA LEU A 64 -7.33 -10.02 6.15
C LEU A 64 -7.88 -9.54 7.49
N MET A 65 -8.63 -8.44 7.51
CA MET A 65 -9.18 -7.83 8.72
C MET A 65 -10.21 -8.73 9.42
N GLU A 66 -11.09 -9.39 8.67
CA GLU A 66 -12.04 -10.38 9.19
C GLU A 66 -11.33 -11.61 9.75
N GLY A 67 -10.22 -12.02 9.13
CA GLY A 67 -9.32 -13.08 9.60
C GLY A 67 -8.62 -12.75 10.93
N GLY A 68 -8.62 -11.48 11.34
CA GLY A 68 -8.00 -11.01 12.59
C GLY A 68 -6.56 -10.56 12.42
N ASP A 69 -6.06 -10.41 11.19
CA ASP A 69 -4.74 -9.87 10.92
C ASP A 69 -4.61 -8.46 11.53
N ARG A 70 -3.49 -8.21 12.23
CA ARG A 70 -3.10 -6.91 12.78
C ARG A 70 -1.71 -6.54 12.33
N ILE A 71 -1.43 -5.24 12.16
CA ILE A 71 -0.08 -4.77 11.87
C ILE A 71 0.78 -4.89 13.12
N VAL A 72 1.80 -5.75 13.11
CA VAL A 72 2.73 -5.95 14.24
C VAL A 72 4.10 -5.33 14.02
N SER A 73 4.50 -5.14 12.77
CA SER A 73 5.71 -4.40 12.41
C SER A 73 5.60 -3.83 11.01
N TRP A 74 6.43 -2.81 10.73
CA TRP A 74 6.63 -2.34 9.37
C TRP A 74 8.01 -1.71 9.19
N SER A 75 8.50 -1.77 7.96
CA SER A 75 9.72 -1.09 7.53
C SER A 75 9.45 -0.26 6.29
N ALA A 76 10.16 0.84 6.14
CA ALA A 76 10.00 1.74 5.00
C ALA A 76 11.34 2.17 4.41
N SER A 77 11.38 2.24 3.08
CA SER A 77 12.54 2.65 2.30
C SER A 77 12.13 3.44 1.04
N PRO A 78 13.06 4.14 0.37
CA PRO A 78 12.80 4.69 -0.95
C PRO A 78 12.24 3.62 -1.89
N TYR A 79 11.25 3.99 -2.68
CA TYR A 79 10.64 3.02 -3.58
C TYR A 79 11.66 2.45 -4.56
N LYS A 80 11.71 1.12 -4.58
CA LYS A 80 12.35 0.35 -5.63
C LYS A 80 11.36 -0.69 -6.10
N GLU A 81 11.10 -0.71 -7.40
CA GLU A 81 10.12 -1.64 -7.94
C GLU A 81 10.47 -3.11 -7.58
N PRO A 82 9.53 -3.85 -6.99
CA PRO A 82 9.78 -5.25 -6.65
C PRO A 82 9.93 -6.09 -7.92
N ARG A 83 10.79 -7.12 -7.85
CA ARG A 83 11.05 -8.03 -8.99
C ARG A 83 9.96 -9.09 -9.20
N TRP A 84 8.74 -8.81 -8.76
CA TRP A 84 7.63 -9.75 -8.85
C TRP A 84 7.17 -9.93 -10.29
N SER A 85 6.69 -11.13 -10.63
CA SER A 85 6.21 -11.44 -11.98
C SER A 85 5.08 -10.51 -12.44
N ILE A 86 4.20 -10.10 -11.51
CA ILE A 86 3.12 -9.14 -11.77
C ILE A 86 3.65 -7.79 -12.28
N MET A 87 4.82 -7.35 -11.80
CA MET A 87 5.43 -6.09 -12.22
C MET A 87 5.91 -6.11 -13.67
N LYS A 88 5.92 -7.28 -14.35
CA LYS A 88 6.15 -7.35 -15.80
C LYS A 88 4.94 -6.88 -16.61
N LEU A 89 3.74 -7.01 -16.05
CA LEU A 89 2.47 -6.69 -16.70
C LEU A 89 1.88 -5.38 -16.18
N TYR A 90 2.13 -5.07 -14.90
CA TYR A 90 1.58 -3.92 -14.21
C TYR A 90 2.68 -3.03 -13.62
N GLN A 91 2.32 -1.80 -13.30
CA GLN A 91 3.17 -0.86 -12.55
C GLN A 91 2.32 -0.11 -11.53
N HIS A 92 2.95 0.38 -10.46
CA HIS A 92 2.29 1.26 -9.49
C HIS A 92 2.03 2.64 -10.10
N HIS A 93 0.88 3.23 -9.76
CA HIS A 93 0.50 4.59 -10.14
C HIS A 93 -0.29 5.27 -9.00
N PRO A 94 -0.08 6.57 -8.74
CA PRO A 94 0.99 7.44 -9.24
C PRO A 94 2.40 6.90 -8.96
N GLU A 95 3.45 7.53 -9.50
CA GLU A 95 4.82 7.09 -9.28
C GLU A 95 5.15 7.12 -7.77
N PRO A 96 5.44 5.96 -7.16
CA PRO A 96 5.69 5.89 -5.73
C PRO A 96 7.07 6.42 -5.35
N THR A 97 7.16 7.03 -4.18
CA THR A 97 8.40 7.53 -3.58
C THR A 97 8.87 6.67 -2.41
N ALA A 98 7.96 5.94 -1.76
CA ALA A 98 8.27 5.05 -0.65
C ALA A 98 7.68 3.64 -0.86
N TRP A 99 8.40 2.64 -0.36
CA TRP A 99 7.96 1.26 -0.25
C TRP A 99 7.89 0.89 1.22
N VAL A 100 6.73 0.38 1.65
CA VAL A 100 6.52 -0.06 3.03
C VAL A 100 6.21 -1.55 3.04
N LEU A 101 7.03 -2.31 3.75
CA LEU A 101 6.76 -3.71 4.08
C LEU A 101 6.11 -3.78 5.44
N VAL A 102 5.04 -4.55 5.55
CA VAL A 102 4.20 -4.66 6.74
C VAL A 102 4.10 -6.13 7.09
N MET A 103 4.33 -6.46 8.37
CA MET A 103 4.01 -7.78 8.88
C MET A 103 2.64 -7.76 9.54
N LEU A 104 1.76 -8.59 9.03
CA LEU A 104 0.45 -8.88 9.59
C LEU A 104 0.51 -10.15 10.44
N ASP A 105 -0.20 -10.17 11.56
CA ASP A 105 -0.29 -11.33 12.46
C ASP A 105 -1.74 -11.51 12.96
N ASP A 106 -2.30 -12.70 12.79
CA ASP A 106 -3.64 -13.09 13.26
C ASP A 106 -3.60 -13.97 14.54
N GLY A 107 -2.42 -14.14 15.13
CA GLY A 107 -2.13 -15.01 16.27
C GLY A 107 -1.85 -16.47 15.89
N ARG A 108 -1.97 -16.83 14.60
CA ARG A 108 -1.71 -18.18 14.08
C ARG A 108 -0.66 -18.17 12.97
N ARG A 109 -0.64 -17.13 12.14
CA ARG A 109 0.31 -16.96 11.03
C ARG A 109 0.75 -15.52 10.95
N GLN A 110 1.92 -15.35 10.33
CA GLN A 110 2.42 -14.06 9.91
C GLN A 110 2.39 -13.96 8.39
N THR A 111 1.97 -12.80 7.89
CA THR A 111 1.80 -12.54 6.46
C THR A 111 2.44 -11.21 6.09
N GLU A 112 3.29 -11.22 5.06
CA GLU A 112 3.82 -9.98 4.50
C GLU A 112 2.75 -9.28 3.65
N TYR A 113 2.61 -7.99 3.89
CA TYR A 113 1.78 -7.07 3.13
C TYR A 113 2.64 -5.86 2.72
N CYS A 114 2.29 -5.17 1.64
CA CYS A 114 3.09 -4.04 1.16
C CYS A 114 2.23 -2.85 0.75
N PHE A 115 2.78 -1.66 0.95
CA PHE A 115 2.28 -0.42 0.35
C PHE A 115 3.36 0.24 -0.50
N ALA A 116 3.05 0.51 -1.77
CA ALA A 116 3.75 1.54 -2.54
C ALA A 116 3.04 2.87 -2.30
N LEU A 117 3.77 3.89 -1.86
CA LEU A 117 3.20 5.18 -1.46
C LEU A 117 3.69 6.29 -2.38
N ALA A 118 2.76 7.16 -2.79
CA ALA A 118 3.06 8.36 -3.55
C ALA A 118 2.47 9.60 -2.83
N PRO A 119 3.14 10.76 -2.92
CA PRO A 119 2.64 11.99 -2.31
C PRO A 119 1.39 12.51 -3.03
N THR A 120 0.52 13.16 -2.26
CA THR A 120 -0.57 14.00 -2.75
C THR A 120 -0.13 15.46 -2.82
N GLU A 121 -0.95 16.34 -3.41
CA GLU A 121 -0.66 17.77 -3.56
C GLU A 121 -0.40 18.48 -2.21
N ASP A 122 -1.03 18.02 -1.14
CA ASP A 122 -0.86 18.53 0.23
C ASP A 122 0.36 17.94 0.97
N GLY A 123 1.16 17.10 0.30
CA GLY A 123 2.34 16.45 0.87
C GLY A 123 2.03 15.25 1.78
N SER A 124 0.76 14.86 1.95
CA SER A 124 0.43 13.58 2.60
C SER A 124 0.71 12.40 1.67
N LEU A 125 0.66 11.16 2.19
CA LEU A 125 0.89 9.96 1.40
C LEU A 125 -0.41 9.19 1.22
N LYS A 126 -0.58 8.64 0.02
CA LYS A 126 -1.61 7.66 -0.29
C LYS A 126 -1.00 6.45 -0.99
N SER A 127 -1.65 5.30 -0.85
CA SER A 127 -1.20 4.08 -1.52
C SER A 127 -1.48 4.14 -3.01
N CYS A 128 -0.54 3.64 -3.80
CA CYS A 128 -0.67 3.51 -5.24
C CYS A 128 -1.64 2.38 -5.60
N TYR A 129 -2.09 2.39 -6.85
CA TYR A 129 -2.82 1.29 -7.48
C TYR A 129 -2.04 0.75 -8.68
N TYR A 130 -2.45 -0.42 -9.18
CA TYR A 130 -1.83 -1.01 -10.37
C TYR A 130 -2.46 -0.49 -11.66
N ILE A 131 -1.62 -0.20 -12.65
CA ILE A 131 -2.03 0.04 -14.05
C ILE A 131 -1.27 -0.89 -15.00
N ASP A 132 -1.87 -1.22 -16.14
CA ASP A 132 -1.22 -2.03 -17.18
C ASP A 132 0.00 -1.31 -17.76
N ARG A 133 1.18 -1.96 -17.78
CA ARG A 133 2.37 -1.44 -18.49
C ARG A 133 2.18 -1.34 -19.99
N VAL A 134 1.35 -2.21 -20.55
CA VAL A 134 1.24 -2.44 -22.00
C VAL A 134 0.27 -1.49 -22.71
N LYS A 135 -0.48 -0.65 -21.97
CA LYS A 135 -1.36 0.36 -22.58
C LYS A 135 -0.61 1.60 -23.10
N LYS A 136 0.50 1.42 -23.83
CA LYS A 136 0.83 2.36 -24.91
C LYS A 136 -0.19 2.09 -26.01
N LYS A 137 -1.11 3.04 -26.24
CA LYS A 137 -2.09 3.01 -27.34
C LYS A 137 -1.43 2.45 -28.60
N PRO A 138 -2.06 1.53 -29.36
CA PRO A 138 -1.62 1.31 -30.74
C PRO A 138 -1.73 2.67 -31.44
N GLY A 139 -0.58 3.30 -31.67
CA GLY A 139 -0.48 4.49 -32.49
C GLY A 139 -1.14 4.17 -33.82
N ARG A 140 -2.03 5.09 -34.25
CA ARG A 140 -2.58 5.23 -35.60
C ARG A 140 -1.94 4.27 -36.61
N LYS A 141 -2.75 3.35 -37.15
CA LYS A 141 -2.44 2.73 -38.45
C LYS A 141 -2.00 3.85 -39.40
N LYS A 142 -0.75 3.81 -39.87
CA LYS A 142 -0.41 4.41 -41.16
C LYS A 142 -1.21 3.63 -42.21
N GLY A 143 -2.33 4.18 -42.67
CA GLY A 143 -2.82 3.96 -44.03
C GLY A 143 -2.26 5.12 -44.84
N LEU A 144 -1.40 4.86 -45.82
CA LEU A 144 -1.76 4.55 -47.22
C LEU A 144 -2.54 5.69 -47.84
#